data_AF-A0A4R3ZVH7-F1
#
_entry.id   AF-A0A4R3ZVH7-F1
#
_cell.length_a   1.000
_cell.length_b   1.000
_cell.length_c   1.000
_cell.angle_alpha   90.00
_cell.angle_beta   90.00
_cell.angle_gamma   90.00
#
_symmetry.space_group_name_H-M   'P 1'
#
loop_
_entity.id
_entity.type
_entity.pdbx_description
1 polymer ?
#
loop_
_entity_poly.entity_id
_entity_poly.type
_entity_poly.pdbx_seq_one_letter_code
_entity_poly.pdbx_strand_id
1 'polypeptide(L)'
;METLGFVPLAQGCGYVGDTRWTHGQWKGRGWSESVEYDLTAPEHVSMFPYGVLDHIARARLGSDEGWGMFEHASMGRHDPSGFRDYLHMAE
;
A
#
# COMPACT_ATOMS: atom_id res chain seq x y z
N MET A 1 5.00 19.18 2.88
CA MET A 1 4.73 17.96 3.66
C MET A 1 5.99 17.13 3.66
N GLU A 2 6.30 16.47 4.77
CA GLU A 2 7.44 15.59 4.95
C GLU A 2 6.94 14.22 5.38
N THR A 3 7.51 13.16 4.81
CA THR A 3 7.20 11.76 5.17
C THR A 3 8.34 11.19 6.02
N LEU A 4 8.00 10.56 7.15
CA LEU A 4 8.94 10.15 8.21
C LEU A 4 9.01 8.63 8.43
N GLY A 5 8.44 7.87 7.49
CA GLY A 5 8.33 6.42 7.50
C GLY A 5 7.21 5.96 6.57
N PHE A 6 7.02 4.64 6.44
CA PHE A 6 5.89 4.10 5.69
C PHE A 6 5.45 2.73 6.23
N VAL A 7 4.18 2.40 5.98
CA VAL A 7 3.62 1.06 6.11
C VAL A 7 3.13 0.62 4.73
N PRO A 8 3.61 -0.51 4.18
CA PRO A 8 3.06 -1.07 2.96
C PRO A 8 1.64 -1.58 3.24
N LEU A 9 0.64 -0.98 2.59
CA LEU A 9 -0.74 -1.39 2.73
C LEU A 9 -1.09 -2.53 1.77
N ALA A 10 -0.54 -2.49 0.56
CA ALA A 10 -0.78 -3.49 -0.49
C ALA A 10 -0.29 -4.91 -0.14
N GLN A 11 0.71 -5.02 0.74
CA GLN A 11 1.27 -6.30 1.19
C GLN A 11 1.26 -6.36 2.72
N GLY A 12 0.65 -7.39 3.29
CA GLY A 12 0.67 -7.65 4.73
C GLY A 12 -0.32 -6.82 5.57
N CYS A 13 -1.00 -5.80 5.03
CA CYS A 13 -2.07 -5.08 5.74
C CYS A 13 -3.46 -5.22 5.07
N GLY A 14 -3.55 -6.05 4.02
CA GLY A 14 -4.81 -6.49 3.42
C GLY A 14 -5.45 -5.53 2.43
N TYR A 15 -4.76 -4.47 1.97
CA TYR A 15 -5.15 -3.80 0.74
C TYR A 15 -4.65 -4.62 -0.45
N VAL A 16 -5.52 -4.86 -1.44
CA VAL A 16 -5.23 -5.35 -2.80
C VAL A 16 -3.97 -6.23 -2.97
N GLY A 17 -4.16 -7.54 -3.11
CA GLY A 17 -3.13 -8.47 -3.62
C GLY A 17 -2.70 -9.57 -2.64
N ASP A 18 -2.68 -9.31 -1.32
CA ASP A 18 -2.35 -10.33 -0.33
C ASP A 18 -3.52 -11.29 -0.09
N THR A 19 -3.31 -12.59 -0.36
CA THR A 19 -4.34 -13.63 -0.16
C THR A 19 -4.47 -14.07 1.31
N ARG A 20 -3.52 -13.69 2.18
CA ARG A 20 -3.45 -14.12 3.58
C ARG A 20 -4.27 -13.22 4.51
N TRP A 21 -4.53 -11.98 4.10
CA TRP A 21 -5.31 -11.01 4.88
C TRP A 21 -6.06 -10.03 3.97
N THR A 22 -7.31 -9.68 4.32
CA THR A 22 -8.11 -8.67 3.62
C THR A 22 -8.41 -7.45 4.49
N HIS A 23 -8.68 -6.31 3.85
CA HIS A 23 -8.99 -5.06 4.52
C HIS A 23 -10.15 -5.22 5.53
N GLY A 24 -9.92 -4.78 6.77
CA GLY A 24 -10.91 -4.85 7.85
C GLY A 24 -11.09 -6.23 8.49
N GLN A 25 -10.32 -7.25 8.10
CA GLN A 25 -10.41 -8.57 8.70
C GLN A 25 -9.79 -8.58 10.11
N TRP A 26 -10.58 -8.99 11.09
CA TRP A 26 -10.12 -9.24 12.45
C TRP A 26 -9.43 -10.61 12.55
N LYS A 27 -8.30 -10.70 13.29
CA LYS A 27 -7.49 -11.92 13.41
C LYS A 27 -7.51 -12.60 14.77
N GLY A 28 -7.98 -11.92 15.81
CA GLY A 28 -7.77 -12.40 17.17
C GLY A 28 -7.56 -11.26 18.15
N ARG A 29 -7.98 -11.46 19.40
CA ARG A 29 -7.42 -10.66 20.49
C ARG A 29 -5.98 -11.11 20.73
N GLY A 30 -5.07 -10.16 20.87
CA GLY A 30 -3.65 -10.46 21.15
C GLY A 30 -2.89 -11.06 19.96
N TRP A 31 -3.45 -10.96 18.74
CA TRP A 31 -2.78 -11.42 17.53
C TRP A 31 -1.76 -10.37 17.05
N SER A 32 -0.59 -10.85 16.62
CA SER A 32 0.47 -10.03 16.01
C SER A 32 1.23 -10.91 15.01
N GLU A 33 1.64 -10.32 13.89
CA GLU A 33 2.41 -10.99 12.84
C GLU A 33 3.51 -10.04 12.34
N SER A 34 4.62 -10.62 11.90
CA SER A 34 5.65 -9.95 11.13
C SER A 34 5.89 -10.78 9.88
N VAL A 35 5.92 -10.14 8.72
CA VAL A 35 6.07 -10.81 7.42
C VAL A 35 7.20 -10.14 6.65
N GLU A 36 8.01 -10.95 5.98
CA GLU A 36 9.03 -10.51 5.04
C GLU A 36 8.64 -11.01 3.65
N TYR A 37 8.73 -10.12 2.67
CA TYR A 37 8.44 -10.45 1.28
C TYR A 37 9.71 -10.29 0.44
N ASP A 38 10.06 -11.33 -0.31
CA ASP A 38 10.95 -11.18 -1.45
C ASP A 38 10.16 -10.57 -2.61
N LEU A 39 10.42 -9.28 -2.88
CA LEU A 39 9.77 -8.54 -3.97
C LEU A 39 10.31 -8.93 -5.36
N THR A 40 11.22 -9.90 -5.45
CA THR A 40 11.69 -10.46 -6.72
C THR A 40 11.09 -11.82 -7.02
N ALA A 41 10.39 -12.42 -6.05
CA ALA A 41 9.78 -13.74 -6.19
C ALA A 41 8.63 -13.72 -7.22
N PRO A 42 8.61 -14.63 -8.21
CA PRO A 42 7.59 -14.64 -9.28
C PRO A 42 6.15 -14.70 -8.78
N GLU A 43 5.89 -15.38 -7.66
CA GLU A 43 4.58 -15.49 -7.02
C GLU A 43 4.02 -14.15 -6.54
N HIS A 44 4.87 -13.16 -6.29
CA HIS A 44 4.47 -11.84 -5.80
C HIS A 44 4.27 -10.81 -6.92
N VAL A 45 4.60 -11.17 -8.17
CA VAL A 45 4.53 -10.26 -9.33
C VAL A 45 3.12 -9.73 -9.57
N SER A 46 2.10 -10.54 -9.29
CA SER A 46 0.69 -10.13 -9.40
C SER A 46 0.28 -9.02 -8.43
N MET A 47 1.07 -8.78 -7.38
CA MET A 47 0.76 -7.79 -6.35
C MET A 47 1.38 -6.41 -6.64
N PHE A 48 2.39 -6.32 -7.50
CA PHE A 48 3.07 -5.05 -7.84
C PHE A 48 2.28 -4.02 -8.65
N PRO A 49 1.27 -4.38 -9.46
CA PRO A 49 0.56 -3.37 -10.23
C PRO A 49 -0.27 -2.39 -9.38
N TYR A 50 -0.44 -2.68 -8.08
CA TYR A 50 -1.14 -1.85 -7.13
C TYR A 50 -0.29 -1.66 -5.87
N GLY A 51 0.50 -0.58 -5.85
CA GLY A 51 1.26 -0.19 -4.66
C GLY A 51 0.49 0.83 -3.84
N VAL A 52 0.14 0.50 -2.60
CA VAL A 52 -0.43 1.47 -1.65
C VAL A 52 0.46 1.52 -0.41
N LEU A 53 0.86 2.72 -0.04
CA LEU A 53 1.75 3.01 1.07
C LEU A 53 1.13 4.10 1.94
N ASP A 54 1.19 3.91 3.23
CA ASP A 54 0.78 4.92 4.20
C ASP A 54 2.00 5.53 4.86
N HIS A 55 2.20 6.84 4.69
CA HIS A 55 3.31 7.56 5.30
C HIS A 55 2.88 8.22 6.60
N ILE A 56 3.70 8.13 7.64
CA ILE A 56 3.62 9.11 8.73
C ILE A 56 4.04 10.45 8.13
N ALA A 57 3.11 11.40 8.10
CA ALA A 57 3.30 12.67 7.44
C ALA A 57 3.24 13.83 8.45
N ARG A 58 4.23 14.71 8.34
CA ARG A 58 4.25 16.01 8.99
C ARG A 58 3.97 17.10 7.95
N ALA A 59 3.00 17.96 8.23
CA ALA A 59 2.65 19.06 7.34
C ALA A 59 2.56 20.39 8.10
N ARG A 60 2.79 21.49 7.39
CA ARG A 60 2.64 22.84 7.92
C ARG A 60 1.67 23.64 7.07
N LEU A 61 0.84 24.43 7.72
CA LEU A 61 -0.01 25.44 7.11
C LEU A 61 0.28 26.78 7.81
N GLY A 62 1.13 27.60 7.21
CA GLY A 62 1.66 28.79 7.88
C GLY A 62 2.46 28.42 9.13
N SER A 63 2.09 28.98 10.28
CA SER A 63 2.70 28.67 11.58
C SER A 63 2.24 27.34 12.17
N ASP A 64 1.11 26.80 11.73
CA ASP A 64 0.52 25.59 12.30
C ASP A 64 1.21 24.34 11.77
N GLU A 65 1.31 23.33 12.63
CA GLU A 65 1.89 22.02 12.33
C GLU A 65 0.89 20.91 12.64
N GLY A 66 0.77 19.96 11.71
CA GLY A 66 -0.09 18.81 11.84
C GLY A 66 0.67 17.52 11.54
N TRP A 67 0.20 16.44 12.17
CA TRP A 67 0.71 15.08 12.00
C TRP A 67 -0.45 14.18 11.64
N GLY A 68 -0.20 13.24 10.73
CA GLY A 68 -1.22 12.30 10.30
C GLY A 68 -0.64 11.21 9.41
N MET A 69 -1.54 10.50 8.75
CA MET A 69 -1.20 9.52 7.73
C MET A 69 -1.46 10.13 6.35
N PHE A 70 -0.52 9.93 5.44
CA PHE A 70 -0.66 10.28 4.04
C PHE A 70 -0.60 9.01 3.21
N GLU A 71 -1.76 8.63 2.68
CA GLU A 71 -1.89 7.49 1.78
C GLU A 71 -1.45 7.89 0.37
N HIS A 72 -0.50 7.14 -0.16
CA HIS A 72 0.00 7.27 -1.52
C HIS A 72 -0.19 5.95 -2.25
N ALA A 73 -1.03 5.99 -3.28
CA ALA A 73 -1.28 4.86 -4.15
C ALA A 73 -0.64 5.08 -5.54
N SER A 74 0.10 4.08 -6.01
CA SER A 74 0.49 3.91 -7.39
C SER A 74 -0.31 2.74 -7.97
N MET A 75 -1.13 3.04 -8.97
CA MET A 75 -1.97 2.05 -9.64
C MET A 75 -1.57 2.00 -11.11
N GLY A 76 -1.24 0.80 -11.60
CA GLY A 76 -0.92 0.58 -13.00
C GLY A 76 0.47 0.04 -13.26
N ARG A 77 0.59 -0.83 -14.26
CA ARG A 77 1.83 -1.03 -14.99
C ARG A 77 1.98 0.17 -15.91
N HIS A 78 2.89 1.08 -15.58
CA HIS A 78 3.15 2.27 -16.41
C HIS A 78 4.02 1.88 -17.61
N ASP A 79 3.44 1.12 -18.54
CA ASP A 79 4.03 0.96 -19.86
C ASP A 79 4.05 2.35 -20.56
N PRO A 80 4.69 2.56 -21.70
CA PRO A 80 4.05 3.04 -22.94
C PRO A 80 2.48 3.08 -23.01
N SER A 81 1.78 3.66 -22.02
CA SER A 81 0.54 3.17 -21.38
C SER A 81 -0.79 3.45 -22.09
N GLY A 82 -1.38 2.38 -22.64
CA GLY A 82 -2.82 2.27 -22.87
C GLY A 82 -3.61 2.02 -21.59
N PHE A 83 -3.43 2.85 -20.56
CA PHE A 83 -4.19 2.76 -19.32
C PHE A 83 -5.64 3.21 -19.59
N ARG A 84 -6.60 2.29 -19.60
CA ARG A 84 -8.00 2.60 -19.93
C ARG A 84 -8.85 2.85 -18.69
N ASP A 85 -8.72 2.00 -17.67
CA ASP A 85 -9.41 2.16 -16.39
C ASP A 85 -8.83 1.23 -15.30
N TYR A 86 -9.41 1.34 -14.10
CA TYR A 86 -9.05 0.63 -12.88
C TYR A 86 -9.16 -0.90 -12.97
N LEU A 87 -10.08 -1.43 -13.79
CA LEU A 87 -10.33 -2.87 -13.94
C LEU A 87 -9.40 -3.51 -14.96
N HIS A 88 -8.82 -2.72 -15.87
CA HIS A 88 -7.86 -3.20 -16.88
C HIS A 88 -6.56 -3.79 -16.27
N MET A 89 -6.35 -3.56 -14.98
CA MET A 89 -5.23 -4.05 -14.19
C MET A 89 -5.50 -5.41 -13.52
N ALA A 90 -6.72 -5.96 -13.67
CA ALA A 90 -7.16 -7.24 -13.11
C ALA A 90 -7.28 -8.38 -14.15
N GLU A 91 -6.92 -8.12 -15.41
CA GLU A 91 -6.90 -9.09 -16.52
C GLU A 91 -5.54 -9.78 -16.69
#